data_AF-X6NI17-F1
#
_entry.id   AF-X6NI17-F1
#
_cell.length_a   1.000
_cell.length_b   1.000
_cell.length_c   1.000
_cell.angle_alpha   90.00
_cell.angle_beta   90.00
_cell.angle_gamma   90.00
#
_symmetry.space_group_name_H-M   'P 1'
#
loop_
_entity.id
_entity.type
_entity.pdbx_description
1 polymer ?
#
loop_
_entity_poly.entity_id
_entity_poly.type
_entity_poly.pdbx_seq_one_letter_code
_entity_poly.pdbx_strand_id
1 'polypeptide(L)'
;MGLNDQEIVVLVGGGHALGRCHKDRSNYVGPWTRAPTTISNEFFRFFFNKKIKRETNDKLHFYINNTVLFEEEWQQKQKEGEKPWTGPLQYENKKGKDLMMLPADLTLKSDPEFRKWSEIYYKDNDKFLKDFGAAFKKLTELGF
;
A
#
# COMPACT_ATOMS: atom_id res chain seq x y z
N MET A 1 -2.39 -22.49 -5.99
CA MET A 1 -3.23 -22.04 -4.86
C MET A 1 -4.69 -21.74 -5.26
N GLY A 2 -5.12 -21.87 -6.52
CA GLY A 2 -6.55 -21.67 -6.87
C GLY A 2 -7.05 -20.22 -6.76
N LEU A 3 -6.13 -19.25 -6.81
CA LEU A 3 -6.41 -17.82 -6.72
C LEU A 3 -6.25 -17.15 -8.09
N ASN A 4 -7.12 -16.19 -8.41
CA ASN A 4 -6.99 -15.34 -9.59
C ASN A 4 -6.22 -14.03 -9.27
N ASP A 5 -5.93 -13.21 -10.28
CA ASP A 5 -5.16 -11.97 -10.11
C ASP A 5 -5.81 -10.98 -9.12
N GLN A 6 -7.14 -10.87 -9.16
CA GLN A 6 -7.90 -9.99 -8.26
C GLN A 6 -7.74 -10.41 -6.80
N GLU A 7 -7.81 -11.72 -6.54
CA GLU A 7 -7.65 -12.34 -5.24
C GLU A 7 -6.21 -12.21 -4.74
N ILE A 8 -5.21 -12.38 -5.62
CA ILE A 8 -3.80 -12.20 -5.27
C ILE A 8 -3.53 -10.75 -4.85
N VAL A 9 -3.96 -9.78 -5.65
CA VAL A 9 -3.75 -8.34 -5.37
C VAL A 9 -4.40 -7.96 -4.04
N VAL A 10 -5.64 -8.38 -3.81
CA VAL A 10 -6.36 -8.00 -2.59
C VAL A 10 -5.80 -8.69 -1.34
N LEU A 11 -5.31 -9.93 -1.46
CA LEU A 11 -4.68 -10.65 -0.36
C LEU A 11 -3.34 -10.03 0.03
N VAL A 12 -2.49 -9.66 -0.94
CA VAL A 12 -1.23 -8.97 -0.67
C VAL A 12 -1.51 -7.61 -0.02
N GLY A 13 -2.36 -6.78 -0.65
CA GLY A 13 -2.63 -5.45 -0.13
C GLY A 13 -3.37 -5.45 1.21
N GLY A 14 -4.25 -6.41 1.46
CA GLY A 14 -4.94 -6.53 2.74
C GLY A 14 -4.09 -7.15 3.85
N GLY A 15 -3.23 -8.12 3.52
CA GLY A 15 -2.25 -8.66 4.46
C GLY A 15 -1.23 -7.61 4.89
N HIS A 16 -0.65 -6.89 3.92
CA HIS A 16 0.33 -5.84 4.17
C HIS A 16 -0.29 -4.52 4.68
N ALA A 17 -1.63 -4.37 4.68
CA ALA A 17 -2.28 -3.28 5.40
C ALA A 17 -2.09 -3.37 6.92
N LEU A 18 -1.75 -4.55 7.45
CA LEU A 18 -1.61 -4.84 8.87
C LEU A 18 -0.17 -5.19 9.25
N GLY A 19 0.23 -4.76 10.43
CA GLY A 19 1.51 -5.10 11.03
C GLY A 19 2.72 -4.47 10.32
N ARG A 20 3.84 -5.19 10.36
CA ARG A 20 5.15 -4.74 9.89
C ARG A 20 6.13 -5.89 9.73
N CYS A 21 7.19 -5.67 8.96
CA CYS A 21 8.35 -6.54 8.97
C CYS A 21 9.27 -6.28 10.17
N HIS A 22 9.94 -7.34 10.59
CA HIS A 22 10.92 -7.37 11.67
C HIS A 22 12.25 -7.98 11.19
N LYS A 23 13.35 -7.31 11.54
CA LYS A 23 14.70 -7.65 11.08
C LYS A 23 15.10 -9.07 11.50
N ASP A 24 14.85 -9.44 12.75
CA ASP A 24 15.19 -10.73 13.33
C ASP A 24 14.37 -11.91 12.77
N ARG A 25 13.31 -11.64 11.98
CA ARG A 25 12.45 -12.68 11.38
C ARG A 25 12.65 -12.84 9.88
N SER A 26 12.90 -11.75 9.18
CA SER A 26 12.91 -11.74 7.71
C SER A 26 14.01 -10.89 7.09
N ASN A 27 14.78 -10.15 7.92
CA ASN A 27 15.68 -9.07 7.53
C ASN A 27 15.03 -7.86 6.84
N TYR A 28 13.73 -7.87 6.57
CA TYR A 28 12.96 -6.67 6.20
C TYR A 28 12.55 -5.88 7.44
N VAL A 29 12.32 -4.57 7.30
CA VAL A 29 12.03 -3.67 8.43
C VAL A 29 11.00 -2.62 8.07
N GLY A 30 9.97 -2.52 8.90
CA GLY A 30 9.03 -1.40 8.89
C GLY A 30 7.60 -1.79 8.50
N PRO A 31 6.65 -0.89 8.71
CA PRO A 31 5.27 -1.06 8.28
C PRO A 31 5.08 -0.62 6.83
N TRP A 32 4.01 -1.09 6.19
CA TRP A 32 3.54 -0.58 4.90
C TRP A 32 2.53 0.57 5.05
N THR A 33 1.87 0.66 6.21
CA THR A 33 0.82 1.64 6.52
C THR A 33 1.17 2.48 7.75
N ARG A 34 0.57 3.69 7.86
CA ARG A 34 0.76 4.55 9.05
C ARG A 34 -0.12 4.12 10.21
N ALA A 35 -1.19 3.38 9.92
CA ALA A 35 -2.07 2.77 10.92
C ALA A 35 -1.98 1.23 10.85
N PRO A 36 -0.85 0.60 11.26
CA PRO A 36 -0.61 -0.84 11.06
C PRO A 36 -1.52 -1.76 11.88
N THR A 37 -2.41 -1.21 12.71
CA THR A 37 -3.40 -1.97 13.49
C THR A 37 -4.82 -1.78 12.95
N THR A 38 -5.00 -1.07 11.83
CA THR A 38 -6.31 -0.79 11.24
C THR A 38 -6.31 -1.15 9.77
N ILE A 39 -7.26 -2.00 9.37
CA ILE A 39 -7.41 -2.36 7.96
C ILE A 39 -8.08 -1.23 7.18
N SER A 40 -7.42 -0.77 6.11
CA SER A 40 -7.92 0.24 5.18
C SER A 40 -7.20 0.13 3.85
N ASN A 41 -7.69 0.80 2.82
CA ASN A 41 -7.04 0.86 1.52
C ASN A 41 -5.80 1.78 1.48
N GLU A 42 -5.26 2.21 2.62
CA GLU A 42 -4.08 3.10 2.70
C GLU A 42 -2.88 2.52 1.93
N PHE A 43 -2.65 1.21 2.01
CA PHE A 43 -1.61 0.50 1.24
C PHE A 43 -1.68 0.85 -0.27
N PHE A 44 -2.87 0.75 -0.87
CA PHE A 44 -3.06 1.06 -2.28
C PHE A 44 -2.99 2.57 -2.57
N ARG A 45 -3.37 3.41 -1.59
CA ARG A 45 -3.29 4.88 -1.72
C ARG A 45 -1.86 5.38 -1.83
N PHE A 46 -0.88 4.69 -1.25
CA PHE A 46 0.52 5.06 -1.40
C PHE A 46 1.11 4.76 -2.79
N PHE A 47 0.41 4.01 -3.64
CA PHE A 47 0.82 3.77 -5.02
C PHE A 47 0.40 4.87 -6.00
N PHE A 48 -0.74 5.51 -5.76
CA PHE A 48 -1.40 6.33 -6.77
C PHE A 48 -1.82 7.70 -6.24
N ASN A 49 -1.72 8.70 -7.12
CA ASN A 49 -2.07 10.07 -6.79
C ASN A 49 -3.58 10.32 -6.89
N LYS A 50 -4.17 10.97 -5.87
CA LYS A 50 -5.51 11.57 -6.00
C LYS A 50 -5.37 13.05 -6.27
N LYS A 51 -5.51 13.45 -7.54
CA LYS A 51 -5.82 14.85 -7.86
C LYS A 51 -7.28 15.10 -7.50
N ILE A 52 -7.55 15.62 -6.31
CA ILE A 52 -8.88 16.12 -5.97
C ILE A 52 -8.99 17.52 -6.57
N LYS A 53 -9.88 17.70 -7.55
CA LYS A 53 -10.46 19.01 -7.86
C LYS A 53 -11.56 19.25 -6.84
N ARG A 54 -11.37 20.19 -5.92
CA ARG A 54 -12.48 20.66 -5.06
C ARG A 54 -13.24 21.72 -5.87
N GLU A 55 -14.51 21.47 -6.17
CA GLU A 55 -15.42 22.54 -6.59
C GLU A 55 -15.78 23.36 -5.35
N THR A 56 -15.46 24.65 -5.36
CA THR A 56 -15.82 25.59 -4.31
C THR A 56 -17.25 26.07 -4.54
N ASN A 57 -18.12 25.90 -3.54
CA ASN A 57 -19.32 26.73 -3.41
C ASN A 57 -18.90 28.10 -2.84
N ASP A 58 -19.29 29.18 -3.51
CA ASP A 58 -18.80 30.57 -3.43
C ASP A 58 -18.90 31.33 -2.08
N LYS A 59 -18.58 30.75 -0.92
CA LYS A 59 -18.62 31.50 0.37
C LYS A 59 -17.45 31.35 1.33
N LEU A 60 -16.34 30.74 0.95
CA LEU A 60 -15.14 30.70 1.81
C LEU A 60 -13.83 30.75 1.01
N HIS A 61 -13.55 31.89 0.40
CA HIS A 61 -12.30 32.19 -0.29
C HIS A 61 -11.21 32.64 0.70
N PHE A 62 -10.70 31.76 1.56
CA PHE A 62 -9.41 32.01 2.20
C PHE A 62 -8.69 30.67 2.43
N TYR A 63 -7.61 30.47 1.65
CA TYR A 63 -6.66 29.34 1.64
C TYR A 63 -7.13 28.00 1.04
N ILE A 64 -7.20 27.94 -0.30
CA ILE A 64 -7.01 26.66 -1.00
C ILE A 64 -5.87 26.83 -2.01
N ASN A 65 -4.64 26.89 -1.48
CA ASN A 65 -3.46 26.73 -2.31
C ASN A 65 -3.25 25.23 -2.56
N ASN A 66 -3.58 24.80 -3.78
CA ASN A 66 -3.10 23.61 -4.48
C ASN A 66 -2.97 22.27 -3.70
N THR A 67 -3.96 21.41 -3.94
CA THR A 67 -3.92 19.95 -4.11
C THR A 67 -2.52 19.31 -4.22
N VAL A 68 -2.23 18.30 -3.39
CA VAL A 68 -1.80 16.88 -3.63
C VAL A 68 -1.46 16.29 -2.23
N LEU A 69 -1.42 14.96 -2.04
CA LEU A 69 -0.43 14.22 -1.22
C LEU A 69 -1.03 12.93 -0.60
N PHE A 70 -1.26 11.90 -1.41
CA PHE A 70 -1.25 10.53 -0.87
C PHE A 70 -0.29 9.61 -1.65
N GLU A 71 0.31 10.07 -2.75
CA GLU A 71 1.36 9.30 -3.40
C GLU A 71 2.66 9.46 -2.63
N GLU A 72 3.24 8.34 -2.22
CA GLU A 72 4.59 8.30 -1.69
C GLU A 72 5.57 8.07 -2.85
N GLU A 73 6.68 8.80 -2.84
CA GLU A 73 7.79 8.48 -3.72
C GLU A 73 8.65 7.42 -3.06
N TRP A 74 8.92 6.33 -3.78
CA TRP A 74 9.71 5.22 -3.26
C TRP A 74 11.17 5.34 -3.70
N GLN A 75 12.07 4.97 -2.81
CA GLN A 75 13.50 4.80 -3.11
C GLN A 75 14.00 3.50 -2.51
N GLN A 76 14.99 2.89 -3.14
CA GLN A 76 15.66 1.74 -2.53
C GLN A 76 16.28 2.16 -1.20
N LYS A 77 16.08 1.35 -0.16
CA LYS A 77 16.69 1.53 1.14
C LYS A 77 18.19 1.33 1.04
N GLN A 78 18.94 2.36 1.45
CA GLN A 78 20.41 2.37 1.44
C GLN A 78 21.01 2.34 2.85
N LYS A 79 20.24 2.72 3.88
CA LYS A 79 20.71 2.81 5.28
C LYS A 79 19.63 2.41 6.27
N GLU A 80 20.05 1.98 7.44
CA GLU A 80 19.22 1.82 8.64
C GLU A 80 19.84 2.67 9.77
N GLY A 81 19.22 3.82 10.05
CA GLY A 81 19.86 4.86 10.84
C GLY A 81 21.14 5.35 10.15
N GLU A 82 22.25 5.35 10.87
CA GLU A 82 23.57 5.76 10.35
C GLU A 82 24.29 4.63 9.61
N LYS A 83 23.85 3.38 9.79
CA LYS A 83 24.53 2.20 9.25
C LYS A 83 24.10 1.93 7.80
N PRO A 84 25.01 1.46 6.92
CA PRO A 84 24.63 0.94 5.62
C PRO A 84 23.57 -0.16 5.74
N TRP A 85 22.62 -0.19 4.81
CA TRP A 85 21.63 -1.23 4.75
C TRP A 85 22.28 -2.54 4.28
N THR A 86 22.15 -3.59 5.08
CA THR A 86 22.68 -4.92 4.79
C THR A 86 21.58 -5.97 4.62
N GLY A 87 20.31 -5.54 4.65
CA GLY A 87 19.18 -6.42 4.47
C GLY A 87 18.88 -6.69 2.99
N PRO A 88 17.85 -7.50 2.70
CA PRO A 88 17.36 -7.73 1.34
C PRO A 88 16.88 -6.44 0.67
N LEU A 89 16.67 -6.50 -0.65
CA LEU A 89 16.16 -5.36 -1.42
C LEU A 89 14.82 -4.90 -0.85
N GLN A 90 14.79 -3.69 -0.31
CA GLN A 90 13.62 -3.06 0.28
C GLN A 90 13.54 -1.61 -0.21
N TYR A 91 12.33 -1.09 -0.32
CA TYR A 91 12.08 0.32 -0.61
C TYR A 91 11.57 1.03 0.65
N GLU A 92 11.89 2.32 0.76
CA GLU A 92 11.34 3.22 1.76
C GLU A 92 10.74 4.44 1.07
N ASN A 93 9.76 5.08 1.72
CA ASN A 93 9.27 6.35 1.22
C ASN A 93 10.36 7.43 1.36
N LYS A 94 10.52 8.26 0.33
CA LYS A 94 11.57 9.30 0.30
C LYS A 94 11.40 10.32 1.41
N LYS A 95 10.15 10.70 1.68
CA LYS A 95 9.78 11.61 2.75
C LYS A 95 9.59 10.80 4.02
N GLY A 96 10.22 11.19 5.14
CA GLY A 96 10.02 10.53 6.43
C GLY A 96 10.79 9.21 6.60
N LYS A 97 10.88 8.36 5.57
CA LYS A 97 11.54 7.04 5.62
C LYS A 97 10.96 6.12 6.69
N ASP A 98 9.67 6.27 6.94
CA ASP A 98 8.89 5.59 7.97
C ASP A 98 8.06 4.42 7.42
N LEU A 99 7.82 4.40 6.10
CA LEU A 99 7.09 3.35 5.40
C LEU A 99 8.04 2.50 4.56
N MET A 100 7.63 1.26 4.29
CA MET A 100 8.36 0.36 3.43
C MET A 100 7.48 -0.26 2.33
N MET A 101 8.14 -0.69 1.25
CA MET A 101 7.58 -1.59 0.23
C MET A 101 8.60 -2.66 -0.13
N LEU A 102 8.12 -3.88 -0.41
CA LEU A 102 8.89 -4.95 -1.03
C LEU A 102 8.89 -4.78 -2.55
N PRO A 103 9.86 -5.38 -3.26
CA PRO A 103 9.79 -5.50 -4.72
C PRO A 103 8.46 -6.07 -5.19
N ALA A 104 7.93 -7.08 -4.49
CA ALA A 104 6.65 -7.71 -4.77
C ALA A 104 5.43 -6.79 -4.54
N ASP A 105 5.53 -5.80 -3.65
CA ASP A 105 4.45 -4.83 -3.48
C ASP A 105 4.39 -3.85 -4.65
N LEU A 106 5.56 -3.42 -5.13
CA LEU A 106 5.65 -2.48 -6.24
C LEU A 106 5.18 -3.08 -7.57
N THR A 107 5.21 -4.42 -7.73
CA THR A 107 4.65 -5.07 -8.92
C THR A 107 3.13 -4.85 -9.02
N LEU A 108 2.43 -4.67 -7.90
CA LEU A 108 0.99 -4.36 -7.89
C LEU A 108 0.68 -2.99 -8.54
N LYS A 109 1.68 -2.11 -8.66
CA LYS A 109 1.57 -0.81 -9.34
C LYS A 109 2.04 -0.88 -10.80
N SER A 110 3.08 -1.66 -11.10
CA SER A 110 3.75 -1.66 -12.41
C SER A 110 3.22 -2.72 -13.39
N ASP A 111 2.76 -3.88 -12.90
CA ASP A 111 2.19 -4.93 -13.74
C ASP A 111 0.78 -4.51 -14.21
N PRO A 112 0.46 -4.51 -15.52
CA PRO A 112 -0.85 -4.07 -16.02
C PRO A 112 -2.04 -4.85 -15.47
N GLU A 113 -1.92 -6.17 -15.31
CA GLU A 113 -3.00 -7.05 -14.87
C GLU A 113 -3.28 -6.90 -13.37
N PHE A 114 -2.24 -6.62 -12.57
CA PHE A 114 -2.43 -6.28 -11.15
C PHE A 114 -2.84 -4.84 -10.94
N ARG A 115 -2.27 -3.90 -11.72
CA ARG A 115 -2.54 -2.48 -11.60
C ARG A 115 -4.01 -2.14 -11.71
N LYS A 116 -4.74 -2.80 -12.63
CA LYS A 116 -6.19 -2.57 -12.81
C LYS A 116 -6.96 -2.79 -11.49
N TRP A 117 -6.60 -3.81 -10.73
CA TRP A 117 -7.21 -4.12 -9.43
C TRP A 117 -6.72 -3.17 -8.34
N SER A 118 -5.43 -2.88 -8.30
CA SER A 118 -4.84 -1.91 -7.36
C SER A 118 -5.49 -0.53 -7.50
N GLU A 119 -5.77 -0.07 -8.73
CA GLU A 119 -6.44 1.22 -8.98
C GLU A 119 -7.92 1.21 -8.52
N ILE A 120 -8.60 0.06 -8.59
CA ILE A 120 -9.96 -0.09 -8.07
C ILE A 120 -9.95 0.04 -6.54
N TYR A 121 -9.10 -0.74 -5.86
CA TYR A 121 -9.03 -0.74 -4.39
C TYR A 121 -8.51 0.59 -3.83
N TYR A 122 -7.61 1.24 -4.57
CA TYR A 122 -7.19 2.61 -4.29
C TYR A 122 -8.37 3.59 -4.26
N LYS A 123 -9.31 3.48 -5.19
CA LYS A 123 -10.46 4.40 -5.33
C LYS A 123 -11.60 4.07 -4.39
N ASP A 124 -11.77 2.79 -4.03
CA ASP A 124 -12.92 2.26 -3.31
C ASP A 124 -12.50 1.36 -2.15
N ASN A 125 -12.58 1.92 -0.93
CA ASN A 125 -12.24 1.22 0.30
C ASN A 125 -13.25 0.12 0.65
N ASP A 126 -14.54 0.32 0.37
CA ASP A 126 -15.57 -0.65 0.74
C ASP A 126 -15.47 -1.89 -0.15
N LYS A 127 -15.19 -1.70 -1.44
CA LYS A 127 -14.87 -2.80 -2.35
C LYS A 127 -13.63 -3.57 -1.92
N PHE A 128 -12.56 -2.86 -1.52
CA PHE A 128 -11.35 -3.49 -0.98
C PHE A 128 -11.66 -4.37 0.24
N LEU A 129 -12.37 -3.83 1.25
CA LEU A 129 -12.69 -4.56 2.47
C LEU A 129 -13.55 -5.81 2.18
N LYS A 130 -14.55 -5.66 1.32
CA LYS A 130 -15.43 -6.77 0.90
C LYS A 130 -14.65 -7.87 0.20
N ASP A 131 -13.84 -7.51 -0.79
CA ASP A 131 -13.11 -8.47 -1.61
C ASP A 131 -11.98 -9.14 -0.79
N PHE A 132 -11.32 -8.40 0.11
CA PHE A 132 -10.31 -8.98 1.01
C PHE A 132 -10.92 -10.04 1.92
N GLY A 133 -12.06 -9.76 2.55
CA GLY A 133 -12.75 -10.73 3.40
C GLY A 133 -13.13 -12.00 2.63
N ALA A 134 -13.64 -11.86 1.41
CA ALA A 134 -13.99 -13.00 0.55
C ALA A 134 -12.76 -13.82 0.13
N ALA A 135 -11.69 -13.16 -0.30
CA ALA A 135 -10.45 -13.83 -0.73
C ALA A 135 -9.72 -14.49 0.45
N PHE A 136 -9.69 -13.86 1.62
CA PHE A 136 -9.09 -14.42 2.84
C PHE A 136 -9.84 -15.66 3.29
N LYS A 137 -11.18 -15.60 3.33
CA LYS A 137 -12.03 -16.77 3.60
C LYS A 137 -11.70 -17.92 2.64
N LYS A 138 -11.70 -17.63 1.33
CA LYS A 138 -11.34 -18.62 0.30
C LYS A 138 -9.95 -19.22 0.54
N LEU A 139 -8.93 -18.39 0.77
CA LEU A 139 -7.56 -18.85 1.04
C LEU A 139 -7.51 -19.83 2.22
N THR A 140 -8.21 -19.54 3.31
CA THR A 140 -8.24 -20.41 4.50
C THR A 140 -9.10 -21.65 4.34
N GLU A 141 -10.03 -21.67 3.39
CA GLU A 141 -10.93 -22.81 3.09
C GLU A 141 -10.44 -23.65 1.89
N LEU A 142 -9.41 -23.22 1.17
CA LEU A 142 -8.79 -23.95 0.06
C LEU A 142 -7.88 -25.10 0.50
N GLY A 143 -7.64 -25.24 1.81
CA GLY A 143 -6.89 -26.36 2.38
C GLY A 143 -7.74 -27.61 2.44
N PHE A 144 -7.32 -28.64 1.70
CA PHE A 144 -7.83 -30.01 1.72
C PHE A 144 -8.04 -30.56 3.14
#